data_AF-A0A662JDE9-F1
#
_entry.id   AF-A0A662JDE9-F1
#
_cell.length_a   1.000
_cell.length_b   1.000
_cell.length_c   1.000
_cell.angle_alpha   90.00
_cell.angle_beta   90.00
_cell.angle_gamma   90.00
#
_symmetry.space_group_name_H-M   'P 1'
#
loop_
_entity.id
_entity.type
_entity.pdbx_description
1 polymer ?
#
loop_
_entity_poly.entity_id
_entity_poly.type
_entity_poly.pdbx_seq_one_letter_code
_entity_poly.pdbx_strand_id
1 'polypeptide(L)'
;MLISLDRAMYFRMALRGLLLGLILPLLVVLGMVLGYSFGQRLSILHQILLSLIGGLVGLAVGTIIVVKMIERMYSGSNKRRRG
;
A
#
# COMPACT_ATOMS: atom_id res chain seq x y z
N MET A 1 32.80 7.69 13.96
CA MET A 1 31.48 8.26 14.31
C MET A 1 30.64 8.71 13.10
N LEU A 2 31.26 9.10 11.97
CA LEU A 2 30.56 9.48 10.72
C LEU A 2 29.88 8.29 9.99
N ILE A 3 30.49 7.10 9.97
CA ILE A 3 29.99 5.90 9.24
C ILE A 3 28.66 5.37 9.82
N SER A 4 28.48 5.48 11.13
CA SER A 4 27.26 5.05 11.84
C SER A 4 26.06 5.96 11.55
N LEU A 5 26.31 7.26 11.29
CA LEU A 5 25.26 8.22 10.93
C LEU A 5 24.69 7.93 9.53
N ASP A 6 25.57 7.56 8.60
CA ASP A 6 25.22 7.22 7.21
C ASP A 6 24.31 5.99 7.13
N ARG A 7 24.69 4.89 7.82
CA ARG A 7 23.86 3.67 7.87
C ARG A 7 22.46 3.93 8.42
N ALA A 8 22.34 4.76 9.46
CA ALA A 8 21.03 5.10 10.02
C ALA A 8 20.16 5.94 9.05
N MET A 9 20.77 6.73 8.16
CA MET A 9 20.06 7.49 7.13
C MET A 9 19.56 6.57 6.01
N TYR A 10 20.41 5.68 5.50
CA TYR A 10 20.02 4.67 4.52
C TYR A 10 18.93 3.74 5.05
N PHE A 11 19.05 3.30 6.30
CA PHE A 11 18.04 2.43 6.93
C PHE A 11 16.68 3.14 7.01
N ARG A 12 16.65 4.43 7.35
CA ARG A 12 15.40 5.21 7.36
C ARG A 12 14.78 5.39 5.98
N MET A 13 15.59 5.57 4.94
CA MET A 13 15.10 5.61 3.55
C MET A 13 14.55 4.26 3.10
N ALA A 14 15.27 3.18 3.38
CA ALA A 14 14.82 1.81 3.07
C ALA A 14 13.54 1.48 3.84
N LEU A 15 13.42 1.85 5.11
CA LEU A 15 12.23 1.65 5.92
C LEU A 15 11.02 2.40 5.37
N ARG A 16 11.20 3.64 4.90
CA ARG A 16 10.13 4.41 4.23
C ARG A 16 9.71 3.76 2.91
N GLY A 17 10.66 3.31 2.10
CA GLY A 17 10.38 2.59 0.86
C GLY A 17 9.64 1.27 1.12
N LEU A 18 10.05 0.54 2.16
CA LEU A 18 9.41 -0.70 2.58
C LEU A 18 7.99 -0.45 3.08
N LEU A 19 7.78 0.55 3.94
CA LEU A 19 6.44 0.93 4.41
C LEU A 19 5.52 1.33 3.26
N LEU A 20 6.02 2.08 2.28
CA LEU A 20 5.26 2.42 1.07
C LEU A 20 4.93 1.19 0.22
N GLY A 21 5.89 0.28 0.04
CA GLY A 21 5.70 -0.97 -0.67
C GLY A 21 4.74 -1.93 0.02
N LEU A 22 4.59 -1.83 1.35
CA LEU A 22 3.72 -2.69 2.14
C LEU A 22 2.24 -2.26 2.14
N ILE A 23 1.95 -1.00 1.79
CA ILE A 23 0.57 -0.48 1.78
C ILE A 23 -0.31 -1.30 0.84
N LEU A 24 0.17 -1.54 -0.38
CA LEU A 24 -0.58 -2.23 -1.42
C LEU A 24 -0.93 -3.69 -1.04
N PRO A 25 0.03 -4.55 -0.64
CA PRO A 25 -0.30 -5.90 -0.17
C PRO A 25 -1.18 -5.89 1.07
N LEU A 26 -1.01 -4.93 1.99
CA LEU A 26 -1.86 -4.83 3.17
C LEU A 26 -3.33 -4.53 2.79
N LEU A 27 -3.56 -3.62 1.85
CA LEU A 27 -4.89 -3.28 1.34
C LEU A 27 -5.54 -4.44 0.59
N VAL A 28 -4.76 -5.22 -0.17
CA VAL A 28 -5.25 -6.43 -0.85
C VAL A 28 -5.68 -7.48 0.17
N VAL A 29 -4.86 -7.75 1.19
CA VAL A 29 -5.19 -8.72 2.24
C VAL A 29 -6.43 -8.27 3.02
N LEU A 30 -6.52 -6.98 3.38
CA LEU A 30 -7.71 -6.41 4.02
C LEU A 30 -8.95 -6.61 3.15
N GLY A 31 -8.86 -6.32 1.86
CA GLY A 31 -9.95 -6.52 0.91
C GLY A 31 -10.39 -7.98 0.83
N MET A 32 -9.44 -8.92 0.75
CA MET A 32 -9.73 -10.36 0.75
C MET A 32 -10.40 -10.81 2.05
N VAL A 33 -9.90 -10.40 3.21
CA VAL A 33 -10.45 -10.77 4.52
C VAL A 33 -11.87 -10.24 4.70
N LEU A 34 -12.13 -8.99 4.27
CA LEU A 34 -13.48 -8.43 4.29
C LEU A 34 -14.40 -9.23 3.36
N GLY A 35 -13.98 -9.47 2.12
CA GLY A 35 -14.74 -10.27 1.16
C GLY A 35 -15.05 -11.68 1.66
N TYR A 36 -14.06 -12.33 2.28
CA TYR A 36 -14.21 -13.64 2.92
C TYR A 36 -15.23 -13.60 4.08
N SER A 37 -15.18 -12.56 4.91
CA SER A 37 -16.10 -12.40 6.06
C SER A 37 -17.55 -12.17 5.62
N PHE A 38 -17.78 -11.41 4.55
CA PHE A 38 -19.13 -11.21 3.99
C PHE A 38 -19.69 -12.50 3.37
N GLY A 39 -18.83 -13.31 2.74
CA GLY A 39 -19.26 -14.55 2.08
C GLY A 39 -19.50 -15.76 2.98
N GLN A 40 -19.07 -15.71 4.25
CA GLN A 40 -19.23 -16.81 5.22
C GLN A 40 -20.69 -17.27 5.41
N ARG A 41 -21.68 -16.40 5.13
CA ARG A 41 -23.10 -16.68 5.41
C ARG A 41 -23.88 -17.27 4.23
N LEU A 42 -23.31 -17.36 3.03
CA LEU A 42 -24.03 -17.79 1.81
C LEU A 42 -23.64 -19.19 1.35
N SER A 43 -22.37 -19.41 0.98
CA SER A 43 -21.83 -20.68 0.46
C SER A 43 -20.32 -20.52 0.20
N ILE A 44 -19.56 -21.63 0.23
CA ILE A 44 -18.12 -21.66 -0.07
C ILE A 44 -17.77 -21.00 -1.42
N LEU A 45 -18.58 -21.21 -2.46
CA LEU A 45 -18.33 -20.58 -3.77
C LEU A 45 -18.47 -19.06 -3.70
N HIS A 46 -19.50 -18.56 -3.00
CA HIS A 46 -19.72 -17.13 -2.81
C HIS A 46 -18.61 -16.51 -1.95
N GLN A 47 -18.11 -17.25 -0.96
CA GLN A 47 -16.99 -16.83 -0.13
C GLN A 47 -15.71 -16.64 -0.93
N ILE A 48 -15.39 -17.58 -1.82
CA ILE A 48 -14.22 -17.48 -2.70
C ILE A 48 -14.38 -16.30 -3.67
N LEU A 49 -15.55 -16.16 -4.31
CA LEU A 49 -15.82 -15.03 -5.22
C LEU A 49 -15.73 -13.68 -4.52
N LEU A 50 -16.36 -13.53 -3.36
CA LEU A 50 -16.34 -12.27 -2.60
C LEU A 50 -14.93 -11.95 -2.09
N SER A 51 -14.16 -12.95 -1.67
CA SER A 51 -12.74 -12.77 -1.33
C SER A 51 -11.92 -12.31 -2.53
N LEU A 52 -12.12 -12.89 -3.71
CA LEU A 52 -11.44 -12.47 -4.95
C LEU A 52 -11.81 -11.03 -5.33
N ILE A 53 -13.10 -10.69 -5.31
CA ILE A 53 -13.59 -9.35 -5.58
C ILE A 53 -13.02 -8.36 -4.56
N GLY A 54 -13.03 -8.73 -3.28
CA GLY A 54 -12.43 -7.93 -2.21
C GLY A 54 -10.95 -7.68 -2.42
N GLY A 55 -10.19 -8.70 -2.83
CA GLY A 55 -8.78 -8.56 -3.20
C GLY A 55 -8.56 -7.63 -4.39
N LEU A 56 -9.39 -7.74 -5.44
CA LEU A 56 -9.34 -6.85 -6.61
C LEU A 56 -9.66 -5.39 -6.25
N VAL A 57 -10.67 -5.17 -5.42
CA VAL A 57 -11.01 -3.83 -4.91
C VAL A 57 -9.87 -3.28 -4.04
N GLY A 58 -9.31 -4.10 -3.15
CA GLY A 58 -8.13 -3.75 -2.34
C GLY A 58 -6.93 -3.38 -3.20
N LEU A 59 -6.72 -4.08 -4.32
CA LEU A 59 -5.66 -3.79 -5.28
C LEU A 59 -5.91 -2.47 -6.02
N ALA A 60 -7.13 -2.24 -6.50
CA ALA A 60 -7.50 -1.01 -7.20
C ALA A 60 -7.34 0.21 -6.28
N VAL A 61 -7.90 0.15 -5.07
CA VAL A 61 -7.80 1.22 -4.06
C VAL A 61 -6.35 1.43 -3.62
N GLY A 62 -5.61 0.34 -3.35
CA GLY A 62 -4.21 0.41 -2.98
C GLY A 62 -3.32 1.03 -4.04
N THR A 63 -3.56 0.71 -5.31
CA THR A 63 -2.86 1.31 -6.44
C THR A 63 -3.14 2.81 -6.52
N ILE A 64 -4.40 3.24 -6.40
CA ILE A 64 -4.76 4.67 -6.41
C ILE A 64 -4.08 5.43 -5.27
N ILE A 65 -4.05 4.85 -4.06
CA ILE A 65 -3.39 5.45 -2.90
C ILE A 65 -1.89 5.60 -3.16
N VAL A 66 -1.23 4.54 -3.63
CA VAL A 66 0.21 4.56 -3.93
C VAL A 66 0.52 5.58 -5.02
N VAL A 67 -0.24 5.62 -6.11
CA VAL A 67 -0.08 6.61 -7.18
C VAL A 67 -0.21 8.02 -6.61
N LYS A 68 -1.27 8.32 -5.85
CA LYS A 68 -1.45 9.63 -5.21
C LYS A 68 -0.32 9.99 -4.24
N MET A 69 0.23 9.02 -3.50
CA MET A 69 1.37 9.26 -2.60
C MET A 69 2.63 9.59 -3.39
N ILE A 70 2.90 8.88 -4.49
CA ILE A 70 4.01 9.15 -5.39
C ILE A 70 3.85 10.53 -6.03
N GLU A 71 2.67 10.84 -6.57
CA GLU A 71 2.37 12.16 -7.16
C GLU A 71 2.57 13.31 -6.16
N ARG A 72 2.17 13.14 -4.90
CA ARG A 72 2.43 14.13 -3.84
C ARG A 72 3.92 14.30 -3.55
N MET A 73 4.68 13.21 -3.51
CA MET A 73 6.13 13.27 -3.31
C MET A 73 6.84 13.99 -4.48
N TYR A 74 6.43 13.72 -5.72
CA TYR A 74 7.00 14.36 -6.91
C TYR A 74 6.53 15.81 -7.09
N SER A 75 5.24 16.11 -6.87
CA SER A 75 4.68 17.46 -6.99
C SER A 75 5.20 18.42 -5.92
N GLY A 76 5.47 17.91 -4.71
CA GLY A 76 6.13 18.69 -3.65
C GLY A 76 7.56 19.12 -4.02
N SER A 77 8.25 18.35 -4.87
CA SER A 77 9.58 18.67 -5.37
C SER A 77 9.54 19.80 -6.41
N ASN A 78 8.51 19.85 -7.25
CA ASN A 78 8.36 20.86 -8.30
C ASN A 78 8.08 22.28 -7.75
N LYS A 79 7.48 22.39 -6.55
CA LYS A 79 7.21 23.69 -5.90
C LYS A 79 8.45 24.30 -5.23
N ARG A 80 9.47 23.50 -4.87
CA ARG A 80 10.72 24.00 -4.26
C ARG A 80 11.75 24.51 -5.27
N ARG A 81 11.58 24.25 -6.57
CA ARG A 81 12.50 24.73 -7.62
C ARG A 81 12.06 26.04 -8.31
N ARG A 82 10.92 26.60 -7.92
CA ARG A 82 10.37 27.85 -8.48
C ARG A 82 10.17 28.95 -7.43
N GLY A 83 10.68 28.76 -6.22
CA GLY A 83 10.70 29.77 -5.15
C GLY A 83 12.12 30.25 -4.94
#